data_AF-A0AA51J2V1-F1
#
_entry.id   AF-A0AA51J2V1-F1
#
_cell.length_a   1.000
_cell.length_b   1.000
_cell.length_c   1.000
_cell.angle_alpha   90.00
_cell.angle_beta   90.00
_cell.angle_gamma   90.00
#
_symmetry.space_group_name_H-M   'P 1'
#
loop_
_entity.id
_entity.type
_entity.pdbx_description
1 polymer ?
#
loop_
_entity_poly.entity_id
_entity_poly.type
_entity_poly.pdbx_seq_one_letter_code
_entity_poly.pdbx_strand_id
1 'polypeptide(L)' 'DHKKQFESDIEDAFRMKIFAENKHKIAKHNQQYERGRTSFRLGLNKYSDMLHHEFVHTMNGFN' A
#
# COMPACT_ATOMS: atom_id res chain seq x y z
N ASP A 1 1.49 29.70 17.44
CA ASP A 1 2.48 28.62 17.25
C ASP A 1 1.92 27.28 17.70
N HIS A 2 2.50 26.19 17.17
CA HIS A 2 2.17 24.76 17.37
C HIS A 2 1.25 24.15 16.31
N LYS A 3 1.65 24.20 15.03
CA LYS A 3 1.14 23.27 14.02
C LYS A 3 1.87 21.93 14.17
N LYS A 4 1.18 21.02 14.86
CA LYS A 4 1.31 19.56 14.90
C LYS A 4 2.32 18.96 13.90
N GLN A 5 3.59 18.83 14.29
CA GLN A 5 4.50 17.89 13.62
C GLN A 5 4.14 16.42 13.92
N PHE A 6 3.49 16.16 15.06
CA PHE A 6 3.07 14.82 15.47
C PHE A 6 2.07 14.14 14.53
N GLU A 7 1.23 14.90 13.81
CA GLU A 7 0.35 14.30 12.79
C GLU A 7 1.19 13.71 11.64
N SER A 8 2.25 14.40 11.21
CA SER A 8 3.16 13.93 10.16
C SER A 8 3.93 12.68 10.59
N ASP A 9 4.48 12.65 11.81
CA ASP A 9 5.28 11.51 12.27
C ASP A 9 4.43 10.24 12.48
N ILE A 10 3.20 10.40 12.99
CA ILE A 10 2.26 9.29 13.16
C ILE A 10 1.75 8.83 11.79
N GLU A 11 1.45 9.75 10.89
CA GLU A 11 1.05 9.43 9.53
C GLU A 11 2.18 8.73 8.77
N ASP A 12 3.42 9.18 8.88
CA ASP A 12 4.58 8.54 8.25
C ASP A 12 4.81 7.12 8.78
N ALA A 13 4.71 6.91 10.09
CA ALA A 13 4.79 5.58 10.69
C ALA A 13 3.66 4.66 10.19
N PHE A 14 2.46 5.22 10.05
CA PHE A 14 1.29 4.49 9.55
C PHE A 14 1.42 4.14 8.06
N ARG A 15 1.83 5.09 7.22
CA ARG A 15 2.13 4.91 5.79
C ARG A 15 3.24 3.89 5.58
N MET A 16 4.29 3.92 6.40
CA MET A 16 5.37 2.93 6.37
C MET A 16 4.87 1.52 6.73
N LYS A 17 3.96 1.39 7.70
CA LYS A 17 3.33 0.10 8.02
C LYS A 17 2.51 -0.43 6.84
N ILE A 18 1.70 0.43 6.20
CA ILE A 18 0.91 0.06 5.01
C ILE A 18 1.82 -0.41 3.88
N PHE A 19 2.92 0.32 3.64
CA PHE A 19 3.91 -0.04 2.63
C PHE A 19 4.53 -1.41 2.91
N ALA A 20 4.89 -1.70 4.16
CA ALA A 20 5.43 -3.00 4.56
C ALA A 20 4.43 -4.13 4.32
N GLU A 21 3.15 -3.94 4.67
CA GLU A 21 2.09 -4.91 4.42
C GLU A 21 1.86 -5.16 2.92
N ASN A 22 1.81 -4.10 2.11
CA ASN A 22 1.65 -4.21 0.67
C ASN A 22 2.86 -4.87 0.00
N LYS A 23 4.09 -4.53 0.43
CA LYS A 23 5.31 -5.20 -0.03
C LYS A 23 5.28 -6.70 0.30
N HIS A 24 4.82 -7.08 1.49
CA HIS A 24 4.68 -8.49 1.85
C HIS A 24 3.64 -9.22 0.97
N LYS A 25 2.50 -8.59 0.70
CA LYS A 25 1.49 -9.14 -0.23
C LYS A 25 2.05 -9.33 -1.64
N ILE A 26 2.79 -8.35 -2.16
CA ILE A 26 3.45 -8.42 -3.47
C ILE A 26 4.44 -9.58 -3.50
N ALA A 27 5.30 -9.71 -2.48
CA ALA A 27 6.25 -10.80 -2.39
C ALA A 27 5.56 -12.17 -2.38
N LYS A 28 4.49 -12.32 -1.59
CA LYS A 28 3.69 -13.56 -1.54
C LYS A 28 3.04 -13.88 -2.89
N HIS A 29 2.49 -12.88 -3.57
CA HIS A 29 1.92 -13.06 -4.91
C HIS A 29 2.97 -13.47 -5.94
N ASN A 30 4.14 -12.83 -5.92
CA ASN A 30 5.24 -13.13 -6.84
C ASN A 30 5.83 -14.53 -6.59
N GLN A 31 5.87 -14.98 -5.33
CA GLN A 31 6.22 -16.36 -5.01
C GLN A 31 5.22 -17.37 -5.61
N GLN A 32 3.94 -17.02 -5.66
CA GLN A 32 2.90 -17.86 -6.26
C GLN A 32 2.98 -17.83 -7.79
N TYR A 33 3.34 -16.69 -8.37
CA TYR A 33 3.64 -16.55 -9.81
C TYR A 33 4.79 -17.47 -10.22
N GLU A 34 5.88 -17.50 -9.45
CA GLU A 34 7.04 -18.38 -9.71
C GLU A 34 6.68 -19.87 -9.62
N ARG A 35 5.66 -20.22 -8.85
CA ARG A 35 5.09 -21.58 -8.78
C ARG A 35 4.04 -21.86 -9.87
N GLY A 36 3.81 -20.93 -10.80
CA GLY A 36 2.81 -21.05 -11.86
C GLY A 36 1.35 -20.97 -11.38
N ARG A 37 1.10 -20.46 -10.17
CA ARG A 37 -0.25 -20.36 -9.58
C ARG A 37 -0.98 -19.07 -9.90
N THR A 38 -0.26 -18.04 -10.32
CA THR A 38 -0.82 -16.77 -10.79
C THR A 38 -0.22 -16.44 -12.14
N SER A 39 -0.98 -15.73 -12.99
CA SER A 39 -0.60 -15.41 -14.37
C SER A 39 0.20 -14.12 -14.52
N PHE A 40 0.31 -13.32 -13.45
CA PHE A 40 0.98 -12.02 -13.47
C PHE A 40 1.86 -11.80 -12.24
N ARG A 41 2.77 -10.84 -12.32
CA ARG A 41 3.58 -10.36 -11.19
C ARG A 41 3.02 -9.03 -10.69
N LEU A 42 3.12 -8.81 -9.39
CA LEU A 42 2.85 -7.51 -8.77
C LEU A 42 4.16 -6.76 -8.56
N GLY A 43 4.10 -5.44 -8.64
CA GLY A 43 5.22 -4.54 -8.40
C GLY A 43 4.83 -3.43 -7.43
N LEU A 44 5.83 -2.85 -6.77
CA LEU A 44 5.63 -1.64 -5.99
C LEU A 44 5.35 -0.46 -6.92
N ASN A 45 4.40 0.36 -6.54
CA ASN A 45 3.99 1.56 -7.28
C ASN A 45 3.72 2.71 -6.30
N LYS A 46 3.39 3.89 -6.83
CA LYS A 46 3.08 5.10 -6.05
C LYS A 46 1.83 5.01 -5.16
N TYR A 47 1.12 3.88 -5.18
CA TYR A 47 -0.06 3.61 -4.35
C TYR A 47 0.24 2.54 -3.29
N SER A 48 1.51 2.17 -3.11
CA SER A 48 1.91 1.08 -2.20
C SER A 48 1.81 1.45 -0.73
N ASP A 49 1.69 2.74 -0.41
CA ASP A 49 1.46 3.33 0.90
C ASP A 49 -0.02 3.68 1.15
N MET A 50 -0.91 3.37 0.20
CA MET A 50 -2.35 3.56 0.33
C MET A 50 -3.03 2.31 0.86
N LEU A 51 -4.01 2.50 1.74
CA LEU A 51 -4.94 1.45 2.15
C LEU A 51 -5.89 1.12 1.01
N HIS A 52 -6.43 -0.10 1.03
CA HIS A 52 -7.38 -0.53 0.01
C HIS A 52 -8.61 0.39 -0.07
N HIS A 53 -9.13 0.87 1.07
CA HIS A 53 -10.26 1.80 1.08
C HIS A 53 -9.88 3.19 0.56
N GLU A 54 -8.67 3.68 0.84
CA GLU A 54 -8.20 4.97 0.29
C GLU A 54 -8.01 4.88 -1.22
N PHE A 55 -7.44 3.76 -1.68
CA PHE A 55 -7.28 3.50 -3.11
C PHE A 55 -8.64 3.42 -3.80
N VAL A 56 -9.60 2.68 -3.23
CA VAL A 56 -10.97 2.57 -3.76
C VAL A 56 -11.65 3.94 -3.77
N HIS A 57 -11.56 4.72 -2.70
CA HIS A 57 -12.18 6.05 -2.65
C HIS A 57 -11.54 7.04 -3.65
N THR A 58 -10.23 6.95 -3.85
CA THR A 58 -9.49 7.87 -4.75
C THR A 58 -9.65 7.47 -6.22
N MET A 59 -9.71 6.17 -6.51
CA MET A 59 -9.66 5.64 -7.89
C MET A 59 -11.01 5.16 -8.41
N ASN A 60 -11.98 4.86 -7.54
CA ASN A 60 -13.36 4.57 -7.93
C ASN A 60 -14.19 5.82 -7.61
N GLY A 61 -14.46 6.63 -8.64
CA GLY A 61 -15.19 7.90 -8.55
C GLY A 61 -16.70 7.77 -8.21
N PHE A 62 -17.07 6.80 -7.39
CA PHE A 62 -18.40 6.73 -6.78
C PHE A 62 -18.37 7.53 -5.49
N ASN A 63 -18.87 8.77 -5.57
CA ASN A 63 -19.29 9.58 -4.42
C ASN A 63 -20.72 9.21 -4.00
#